data_AF-A0A6A4R652-F1
#
_entry.id   AF-A0A6A4R652-F1
#
_cell.length_a   1.000
_cell.length_b   1.000
_cell.length_c   1.000
_cell.angle_alpha   90.00
_cell.angle_beta   90.00
_cell.angle_gamma   90.00
#
_symmetry.space_group_name_H-M   'P 1'
#
loop_
_entity.id
_entity.type
_entity.pdbx_description
1 polymer ?
#
loop_
_entity_poly.entity_id
_entity_poly.type
_entity_poly.pdbx_seq_one_letter_code
_entity_poly.pdbx_strand_id
1 'polypeptide(L)'
;EPDIFHEIFGHCPMLTNEAFAEFTATYGRIGLAAEPKDRVYLARLYWMTVEFGLVDTPQGRRIYGGGIISSPKETLHALSDTPAHAPFDALDALRTPYRIDILQPLYYVLDSLDRLQELSRRDLMALVEEAKALGLFEPRFPPKPNSTVKPKPTPGETGENVPIAHDGADNDRRSEHA
;
A
#
# COMPACT_ATOMS: atom_id res chain seq x y z
N GLU A 1 10.02 -10.14 -1.17
CA GLU A 1 10.80 -9.00 -1.68
C GLU A 1 10.72 -9.03 -3.20
N PRO A 2 10.71 -7.87 -3.89
CA PRO A 2 10.67 -7.83 -5.34
C PRO A 2 12.01 -8.29 -5.92
N ASP A 3 11.97 -9.20 -6.90
CA ASP A 3 13.14 -9.71 -7.61
C ASP A 3 13.18 -9.18 -9.05
N ILE A 4 14.21 -9.58 -9.82
CA ILE A 4 14.37 -9.14 -11.21
C ILE A 4 13.18 -9.52 -12.10
N PHE A 5 12.46 -10.60 -11.79
CA PHE A 5 11.28 -10.99 -12.55
C PHE A 5 10.15 -9.98 -12.31
N HIS A 6 9.90 -9.59 -11.05
CA HIS A 6 8.92 -8.55 -10.74
C HIS A 6 9.20 -7.25 -11.50
N GLU A 7 10.45 -6.78 -11.51
CA GLU A 7 10.79 -5.52 -12.16
C GLU A 7 10.68 -5.60 -13.70
N ILE A 8 11.35 -6.58 -14.31
CA ILE A 8 11.44 -6.67 -15.77
C ILE A 8 10.12 -7.13 -16.38
N PHE A 9 9.41 -8.08 -15.76
CA PHE A 9 8.17 -8.60 -16.30
C PHE A 9 6.96 -7.75 -15.89
N GLY A 10 6.92 -7.31 -14.62
CA GLY A 10 5.78 -6.57 -14.07
C GLY A 10 5.75 -5.10 -14.49
N HIS A 11 6.90 -4.40 -14.45
CA HIS A 11 6.92 -2.94 -14.55
C HIS A 11 7.52 -2.42 -15.87
N CYS A 12 8.63 -2.98 -16.33
CA CYS A 12 9.32 -2.46 -17.52
C CYS A 12 8.45 -2.35 -18.79
N PRO A 13 7.51 -3.27 -19.11
CA PRO A 13 6.66 -3.11 -20.28
C PRO A 13 5.80 -1.85 -20.21
N MET A 14 5.25 -1.53 -19.03
CA MET A 14 4.42 -0.34 -18.84
C MET A 14 5.21 0.96 -18.91
N LEU A 15 6.52 0.94 -18.61
CA LEU A 15 7.39 2.10 -18.80
C LEU A 15 7.61 2.49 -20.27
N THR A 16 7.18 1.65 -21.23
CA THR A 16 7.15 2.02 -22.66
C THR A 16 5.91 2.82 -23.05
N ASN A 17 4.89 2.89 -22.18
CA ASN A 17 3.70 3.72 -22.36
C ASN A 17 3.95 5.13 -21.81
N GLU A 18 3.66 6.15 -22.61
CA GLU A 18 3.96 7.55 -22.29
C GLU A 18 3.24 8.06 -21.03
N ALA A 19 1.93 7.78 -20.90
CA ALA A 19 1.15 8.22 -19.75
C ALA A 19 1.68 7.62 -18.44
N PHE A 20 2.00 6.32 -18.46
CA PHE A 20 2.54 5.61 -17.30
C PHE A 20 3.98 6.07 -16.96
N ALA A 21 4.82 6.27 -17.98
CA ALA A 21 6.20 6.72 -17.79
C ALA A 21 6.25 8.16 -17.24
N GLU A 22 5.42 9.07 -17.76
CA GLU A 22 5.34 10.45 -17.30
C GLU A 22 4.85 10.52 -15.84
N PHE A 23 3.85 9.72 -15.49
CA PHE A 23 3.38 9.60 -14.12
C PHE A 23 4.47 9.09 -13.19
N THR A 24 5.11 7.97 -13.51
CA THR A 24 6.17 7.36 -12.68
C THR A 24 7.35 8.31 -12.48
N ALA A 25 7.77 9.03 -13.53
CA ALA A 25 8.84 10.01 -13.43
C ALA A 25 8.45 11.21 -12.55
N THR A 26 7.21 11.68 -12.66
CA THR A 26 6.70 12.80 -11.87
C THR A 26 6.51 12.43 -10.41
N TYR A 27 5.97 11.25 -10.14
CA TYR A 27 5.90 10.66 -8.81
C TYR A 27 7.29 10.63 -8.13
N GLY A 28 8.32 10.19 -8.84
CA GLY A 28 9.70 10.16 -8.31
C GLY A 28 10.23 11.55 -7.94
N ARG A 29 9.98 12.57 -8.76
CA ARG A 29 10.38 13.96 -8.46
C ARG A 29 9.65 14.52 -7.23
N ILE A 30 8.35 14.25 -7.11
CA ILE A 30 7.55 14.68 -5.95
C ILE A 30 8.03 13.96 -4.69
N GLY A 31 8.26 12.65 -4.75
CA GLY A 31 8.77 11.86 -3.63
C GLY A 31 10.14 12.32 -3.12
N LEU A 32 11.01 12.80 -4.02
CA LEU A 32 12.30 13.40 -3.65
C LEU A 32 12.13 14.69 -2.83
N ALA A 33 11.17 15.54 -3.21
CA ALA A 33 10.89 16.80 -2.52
C ALA A 33 10.02 16.65 -1.26
N ALA A 34 9.30 15.54 -1.13
CA ALA A 34 8.35 15.31 -0.03
C ALA A 34 9.03 14.98 1.30
N GLU A 35 8.45 15.48 2.38
CA GLU A 35 8.78 15.13 3.76
C GLU A 35 8.49 13.64 4.04
N PRO A 36 9.25 12.96 4.93
CA PRO A 36 9.06 11.55 5.23
C PRO A 36 7.62 11.17 5.63
N LYS A 37 6.94 12.05 6.37
CA LYS A 37 5.54 11.84 6.81
C LYS A 37 4.53 11.85 5.66
N ASP A 38 4.85 12.50 4.54
CA ASP A 38 3.94 12.64 3.40
C ASP A 38 4.20 11.54 2.36
N ARG A 39 5.42 10.99 2.33
CA ARG A 39 5.79 9.84 1.47
C ARG A 39 4.92 8.60 1.70
N VAL A 40 4.36 8.41 2.90
CA VAL A 40 3.44 7.28 3.16
C VAL A 40 2.13 7.40 2.39
N TYR A 41 1.65 8.62 2.13
CA TYR A 41 0.46 8.85 1.32
C TYR A 41 0.79 8.63 -0.17
N LEU A 42 1.92 9.17 -0.63
CA LEU A 42 2.43 8.90 -1.98
C LEU A 42 2.60 7.38 -2.22
N ALA A 43 3.13 6.64 -1.24
CA ALA A 43 3.25 5.19 -1.33
C ALA A 43 1.89 4.48 -1.48
N ARG A 44 0.81 4.96 -0.84
CA ARG A 44 -0.55 4.44 -1.06
C ARG A 44 -1.01 4.70 -2.49
N LEU A 45 -0.80 5.91 -2.99
CA LEU A 45 -1.17 6.24 -4.37
C LEU A 45 -0.44 5.33 -5.37
N TYR A 46 0.86 5.12 -5.17
CA TYR A 46 1.67 4.21 -5.99
C TYR A 46 1.18 2.77 -5.90
N TRP A 47 0.85 2.31 -4.68
CA TRP A 47 0.31 0.97 -4.45
C TRP A 47 -1.00 0.72 -5.21
N MET A 48 -1.92 1.67 -5.13
CA MET A 48 -3.24 1.59 -5.75
C MET A 48 -3.22 1.82 -7.28
N THR A 49 -2.07 2.20 -7.85
CA THR A 49 -1.90 2.45 -9.28
C THR A 49 -0.83 1.55 -9.89
N VAL A 50 0.44 1.91 -9.74
CA VAL A 50 1.58 1.23 -10.37
C VAL A 50 1.72 -0.23 -9.92
N GLU A 51 1.40 -0.56 -8.68
CA GLU A 51 1.51 -1.94 -8.18
C GLU A 51 0.25 -2.77 -8.42
N PHE A 52 -0.92 -2.25 -8.07
CA PHE A 52 -2.20 -2.99 -8.08
C PHE A 52 -3.33 -2.29 -8.84
N GLY A 53 -2.99 -1.54 -9.90
CA GLY A 53 -3.98 -0.86 -10.72
C GLY A 53 -4.61 -1.72 -11.81
N LEU A 54 -5.90 -1.49 -12.04
CA LEU A 54 -6.68 -2.05 -13.14
C LEU A 54 -7.17 -0.94 -14.09
N VAL A 55 -7.50 -1.30 -15.33
CA VAL A 55 -8.05 -0.39 -16.32
C VAL A 55 -9.18 -1.05 -17.09
N ASP A 56 -10.30 -0.36 -17.26
CA ASP A 56 -11.39 -0.80 -18.12
C ASP A 56 -11.10 -0.41 -19.57
N THR A 57 -11.30 -1.34 -20.49
CA THR A 57 -11.17 -1.12 -21.94
C THR A 57 -12.47 -1.50 -22.64
N PRO A 58 -12.65 -1.16 -23.93
CA PRO A 58 -13.80 -1.62 -24.70
C PRO A 58 -13.91 -3.16 -24.78
N GLN A 59 -12.83 -3.90 -24.47
CA GLN A 59 -12.80 -5.37 -24.42
C GLN A 59 -12.92 -5.91 -22.98
N GLY A 60 -13.29 -5.06 -22.02
CA GLY A 60 -13.45 -5.37 -20.61
C GLY A 60 -12.24 -5.00 -19.75
N ARG A 61 -12.31 -5.31 -18.46
CA ARG A 61 -11.28 -5.00 -17.47
C ARG A 61 -9.94 -5.67 -17.79
N ARG A 62 -8.84 -4.95 -17.61
CA ARG A 62 -7.46 -5.37 -17.80
C ARG A 62 -6.59 -4.93 -16.62
N ILE A 63 -5.41 -5.52 -16.54
CA ILE A 63 -4.42 -5.27 -15.50
C ILE A 63 -3.32 -4.38 -16.09
N TYR A 64 -2.87 -3.39 -15.33
CA TYR A 64 -1.64 -2.65 -15.63
C TYR A 64 -0.66 -2.59 -14.45
N GLY A 65 -1.10 -2.91 -13.23
CA GLY A 65 -0.26 -2.94 -12.05
C GLY A 65 0.79 -4.05 -12.08
N GLY A 66 2.06 -3.71 -11.87
CA GLY A 66 3.18 -4.65 -11.99
C GLY A 66 3.17 -5.76 -10.94
N GLY A 67 2.71 -5.47 -9.72
CA GLY A 67 2.52 -6.46 -8.66
C GLY A 67 1.49 -7.54 -9.00
N ILE A 68 0.48 -7.18 -9.80
CA ILE A 68 -0.50 -8.14 -10.31
C ILE A 68 0.10 -8.94 -11.47
N ILE A 69 0.71 -8.26 -12.45
CA ILE A 69 1.30 -8.87 -13.66
C ILE A 69 2.36 -9.91 -13.30
N SER A 70 3.18 -9.65 -12.28
CA SER A 70 4.26 -10.54 -11.86
C SER A 70 3.80 -11.65 -10.87
N SER A 71 2.51 -11.80 -10.62
CA SER A 71 1.99 -12.77 -9.64
C SER A 71 0.79 -13.54 -10.21
N PRO A 72 0.93 -14.85 -10.46
CA PRO A 72 -0.17 -15.67 -10.98
C PRO A 72 -1.41 -15.67 -10.06
N LYS A 73 -1.20 -15.63 -8.74
CA LYS A 73 -2.29 -15.62 -7.76
C LYS A 73 -3.06 -14.30 -7.81
N GLU A 74 -2.35 -13.18 -7.85
CA GLU A 74 -2.96 -11.85 -7.95
C GLU A 74 -3.64 -11.64 -9.31
N THR A 75 -3.04 -12.08 -10.41
CA THR A 75 -3.65 -12.00 -11.75
C THR A 75 -5.04 -12.65 -11.78
N LEU A 76 -5.19 -13.84 -11.21
CA LEU A 76 -6.49 -14.53 -11.14
C LEU A 76 -7.45 -13.87 -10.15
N HIS A 77 -6.94 -13.47 -8.98
CA HIS A 77 -7.76 -12.87 -7.92
C HIS A 77 -8.30 -11.48 -8.31
N ALA A 78 -7.45 -10.61 -8.86
CA ALA A 78 -7.77 -9.24 -9.23
C ALA A 78 -8.87 -9.12 -10.31
N LEU A 79 -9.05 -10.15 -11.14
CA LEU A 79 -10.10 -10.20 -12.18
C LEU A 79 -11.31 -11.07 -11.79
N SER A 80 -11.32 -11.63 -10.57
CA SER A 80 -12.45 -12.40 -10.05
C SER A 80 -13.50 -11.49 -9.38
N ASP A 81 -14.64 -12.06 -8.99
CA ASP A 81 -15.67 -11.36 -8.20
C ASP A 81 -15.36 -11.31 -6.69
N THR A 82 -14.21 -11.82 -6.26
CA THR A 82 -13.83 -11.89 -4.83
C THR A 82 -13.43 -10.54 -4.25
N PRO A 83 -12.50 -9.76 -4.85
CA PRO A 83 -12.16 -8.44 -4.35
C PRO A 83 -13.20 -7.39 -4.76
N ALA A 84 -13.22 -6.28 -4.05
CA ALA A 84 -13.95 -5.11 -4.49
C ALA A 84 -13.20 -4.42 -5.66
N HIS A 85 -13.96 -3.88 -6.61
CA HIS A 85 -13.46 -2.96 -7.62
C HIS A 85 -14.17 -1.62 -7.48
N ALA A 86 -13.40 -0.53 -7.43
CA ALA A 86 -13.93 0.82 -7.37
C ALA A 86 -13.35 1.67 -8.51
N PRO A 87 -14.12 2.63 -9.07
CA PRO A 87 -13.57 3.65 -9.95
C PRO A 87 -12.43 4.38 -9.25
N PHE A 88 -11.35 4.66 -9.97
CA PHE A 88 -10.20 5.36 -9.42
C PHE A 88 -10.54 6.81 -9.08
N ASP A 89 -10.30 7.17 -7.82
CA ASP A 89 -10.18 8.54 -7.36
C ASP A 89 -8.87 8.70 -6.58
N ALA A 90 -8.13 9.78 -6.87
CA ALA A 90 -6.80 9.99 -6.30
C ALA A 90 -6.86 10.28 -4.79
N LEU A 91 -7.89 11.00 -4.32
CA LEU A 91 -8.05 11.31 -2.90
C LEU A 91 -8.42 10.06 -2.12
N ASP A 92 -9.29 9.21 -2.68
CA ASP A 92 -9.63 7.92 -2.09
C ASP A 92 -8.42 6.97 -2.05
N ALA A 93 -7.63 6.90 -3.12
CA ALA A 93 -6.41 6.09 -3.17
C ALA A 93 -5.40 6.53 -2.09
N LEU A 94 -5.21 7.84 -1.90
CA LEU A 94 -4.35 8.40 -0.85
C LEU A 94 -4.82 8.06 0.58
N ARG A 95 -6.12 7.83 0.76
CA ARG A 95 -6.75 7.56 2.08
C ARG A 95 -6.94 6.08 2.37
N THR A 96 -6.70 5.19 1.40
CA THR A 96 -6.99 3.75 1.52
C THR A 96 -5.85 3.01 2.22
N PRO A 97 -6.09 2.35 3.37
CA PRO A 97 -5.11 1.46 3.97
C PRO A 97 -4.88 0.22 3.10
N TYR A 98 -3.64 -0.28 3.09
CA TYR A 98 -3.28 -1.53 2.42
C TYR A 98 -2.36 -2.38 3.29
N ARG A 99 -2.25 -3.66 2.93
CA ARG A 99 -1.29 -4.61 3.49
C ARG A 99 -0.59 -5.35 2.36
N ILE A 100 0.73 -5.49 2.51
CA ILE A 100 1.61 -6.09 1.49
C ILE A 100 1.61 -7.63 1.54
N ASP A 101 1.11 -8.21 2.63
CA ASP A 101 1.22 -9.65 2.94
C ASP A 101 -0.10 -10.42 2.71
N ILE A 102 -1.07 -9.80 2.02
CA ILE A 102 -2.36 -10.40 1.68
C ILE A 102 -2.71 -10.13 0.21
N LEU A 103 -3.60 -10.95 -0.35
CA LEU A 103 -4.25 -10.61 -1.63
C LEU A 103 -5.10 -9.35 -1.44
N GLN A 104 -5.07 -8.44 -2.43
CA GLN A 104 -5.71 -7.14 -2.22
C GLN A 104 -7.25 -7.30 -2.14
N PRO A 105 -7.89 -6.71 -1.11
CA PRO A 105 -9.35 -6.75 -0.99
C PRO A 105 -10.05 -5.70 -1.85
N LEU A 106 -9.30 -4.74 -2.41
CA LEU A 106 -9.81 -3.63 -3.22
C LEU A 106 -8.78 -3.31 -4.31
N TYR A 107 -9.28 -3.11 -5.54
CA TYR A 107 -8.52 -2.57 -6.67
C TYR A 107 -9.23 -1.33 -7.19
N TYR A 108 -8.44 -0.30 -7.51
CA TYR A 108 -8.94 0.85 -8.22
C TYR A 108 -8.83 0.66 -9.73
N VAL A 109 -9.87 1.10 -10.44
CA VAL A 109 -10.04 0.88 -11.87
C VAL A 109 -10.04 2.22 -12.59
N LEU A 110 -9.05 2.41 -13.46
CA LEU A 110 -9.02 3.51 -14.40
C LEU A 110 -10.01 3.27 -15.55
N ASP A 111 -10.62 4.32 -16.08
CA ASP A 111 -11.38 4.28 -17.33
C ASP A 111 -10.48 4.42 -18.57
N SER A 112 -9.28 4.99 -18.40
CA SER A 112 -8.19 5.04 -19.39
C SER A 112 -6.83 5.16 -18.69
N LEU A 113 -5.76 4.67 -19.32
CA LEU A 113 -4.40 4.90 -18.84
C LEU A 113 -4.01 6.39 -18.87
N ASP A 114 -4.67 7.21 -19.69
CA ASP A 114 -4.44 8.66 -19.77
C ASP A 114 -4.71 9.36 -18.42
N ARG A 115 -5.53 8.75 -17.55
CA ARG A 115 -5.74 9.23 -16.18
C ARG A 115 -4.44 9.34 -15.37
N LEU A 116 -3.44 8.50 -15.65
CA LEU A 116 -2.12 8.60 -15.03
C LEU A 116 -1.38 9.85 -15.49
N GLN A 117 -1.49 10.20 -16.77
CA GLN A 117 -0.92 11.44 -17.30
C GLN A 117 -1.66 12.68 -16.79
N GLU A 118 -2.98 12.60 -16.63
CA GLU A 118 -3.72 13.69 -15.97
C GLU A 118 -3.26 13.86 -14.53
N LEU A 119 -3.05 12.76 -13.81
CA LEU A 119 -2.57 12.75 -12.44
C LEU A 119 -1.15 13.34 -12.32
N SER A 120 -0.27 13.10 -13.29
CA SER A 120 1.08 13.69 -13.32
C SER A 120 1.07 15.22 -13.40
N ARG A 121 -0.03 15.80 -13.91
CA ARG A 121 -0.21 17.26 -14.07
C ARG A 121 -0.94 17.91 -12.89
N ARG A 122 -1.42 17.13 -11.91
CA ARG A 122 -2.10 17.65 -10.71
C ARG A 122 -1.10 18.00 -9.61
N ASP A 123 -1.53 18.88 -8.71
CA ASP A 123 -0.84 19.10 -7.45
C ASP A 123 -1.11 17.93 -6.48
N LEU A 124 -0.25 16.90 -6.53
CA LEU A 124 -0.38 15.73 -5.66
C LEU A 124 -0.14 16.08 -4.19
N MET A 125 0.65 17.11 -3.89
CA MET A 125 0.92 17.48 -2.51
C MET A 125 -0.29 18.19 -1.88
N ALA A 126 -1.03 18.99 -2.65
CA ALA A 126 -2.32 19.50 -2.21
C ALA A 126 -3.31 18.36 -1.88
N LEU A 127 -3.37 17.32 -2.72
CA LEU A 127 -4.20 16.14 -2.46
C LEU A 127 -3.75 15.36 -1.22
N VAL A 128 -2.44 15.27 -0.96
CA VAL A 128 -1.90 14.64 0.26
C VAL A 128 -2.35 15.42 1.51
N GLU A 129 -2.27 16.76 1.49
CA GLU A 129 -2.74 17.57 2.61
C GLU A 129 -4.25 17.43 2.84
N GLU A 130 -5.04 17.37 1.77
CA GLU A 130 -6.47 17.10 1.85
C GLU A 130 -6.76 15.71 2.43
N ALA A 131 -6.05 14.68 1.95
CA ALA A 131 -6.17 13.31 2.47
C ALA A 131 -5.86 13.24 3.97
N LYS A 132 -4.83 13.97 4.43
CA LYS A 132 -4.47 14.06 5.85
C LYS A 132 -5.56 14.73 6.67
N ALA A 133 -6.16 15.81 6.15
CA ALA A 133 -7.25 16.51 6.84
C ALA A 133 -8.51 15.64 6.99
N LEU A 134 -8.81 14.80 5.98
CA LEU A 134 -9.96 13.91 5.98
C LEU A 134 -9.74 12.58 6.72
N GLY A 135 -8.49 12.24 7.03
CA GLY A 135 -8.13 10.98 7.66
C GLY A 135 -8.24 9.76 6.73
N LEU A 136 -7.66 8.64 7.18
CA LEU A 136 -7.69 7.38 6.45
C LEU A 136 -9.06 6.70 6.54
N PHE A 137 -9.39 5.89 5.54
CA PHE A 137 -10.52 4.98 5.62
C PHE A 137 -10.28 3.85 6.62
N GLU A 138 -11.36 3.20 7.03
CA GLU A 138 -11.28 1.94 7.77
C GLU A 138 -10.65 0.84 6.90
N PRO A 139 -9.69 0.05 7.42
CA PRO A 139 -9.08 -1.04 6.68
C PRO A 139 -10.09 -2.10 6.23
N ARG A 140 -9.99 -2.56 4.98
CA ARG A 140 -10.80 -3.67 4.43
C ARG A 140 -10.24 -5.06 4.74
N PHE A 141 -9.35 -5.15 5.71
CA PHE A 141 -8.67 -6.38 6.10
C PHE A 141 -8.54 -6.45 7.62
N PRO A 142 -8.53 -7.67 8.19
CA PRO A 142 -8.33 -7.82 9.62
C PRO A 142 -6.93 -7.37 10.05
N PRO A 143 -6.76 -6.99 11.35
CA PRO A 143 -5.45 -6.75 11.94
C PRO A 143 -4.51 -7.95 11.78
N LYS A 144 -3.21 -7.74 11.94
CA LYS A 144 -2.25 -8.86 11.96
C LYS A 144 -2.58 -9.78 13.15
N PRO A 145 -2.54 -11.12 13.01
CA PRO A 145 -2.93 -12.07 14.05
C PRO A 145 -2.22 -11.98 15.41
N ASN A 146 -1.23 -11.10 15.61
CA ASN A 146 -0.51 -10.90 16.87
C ASN A 146 -0.55 -9.46 17.42
N SER A 147 -1.40 -8.57 16.90
CA SER A 147 -1.63 -7.27 17.54
C SER A 147 -2.71 -7.40 18.60
N THR A 148 -2.35 -7.86 19.80
CA THR A 148 -3.17 -7.56 20.98
C THR A 148 -3.13 -6.05 21.18
N VAL A 149 -4.14 -5.35 20.66
CA VAL A 149 -4.38 -3.96 21.04
C VAL A 149 -4.65 -4.00 22.54
N LYS A 150 -3.66 -3.61 23.36
CA LYS A 150 -3.92 -3.38 24.77
C LYS A 150 -5.03 -2.33 24.84
N PRO A 151 -6.15 -2.60 25.53
CA PRO A 151 -7.18 -1.59 25.67
C PRO A 151 -6.56 -0.35 26.31
N LYS A 152 -6.91 0.82 25.74
CA LYS A 152 -6.50 2.11 26.28
C LYS A 152 -6.95 2.17 27.74
N PRO A 153 -6.05 2.45 28.71
CA PRO A 153 -6.46 2.50 30.11
C PRO A 153 -7.51 3.59 30.27
N THR A 154 -8.65 3.22 30.86
CA THR A 154 -9.69 4.14 31.30
C THR A 154 -9.11 5.08 32.36
N PRO A 155 -9.40 6.39 32.32
CA PRO A 155 -8.94 7.29 33.37
C PRO A 155 -9.71 6.97 34.66
N GLY A 156 -9.02 6.38 35.63
CA GLY A 156 -9.51 6.24 36.99
C GLY A 156 -9.62 4.82 37.51
N GLU A 157 -8.47 4.14 37.71
CA GLU A 157 -8.37 3.10 38.74
C GLU A 157 -7.06 3.34 39.52
N THR A 158 -7.24 3.71 40.78
CA THR A 158 -6.21 3.91 41.79
C THR A 158 -5.98 2.60 42.55
N GLY A 159 -4.71 2.27 42.83
CA GLY A 159 -4.29 1.22 43.77
C GLY A 159 -3.97 -0.11 43.08
N GLU A 160 -3.00 -0.93 43.49
CA GLU A 160 -2.12 -0.98 44.65
C GLU A 160 -0.96 -1.93 44.33
N ASN A 161 0.21 -1.67 44.95
CA ASN A 161 1.28 -2.60 45.34
C ASN A 161 1.72 -3.73 44.38
N VAL A 162 2.90 -3.53 43.76
CA VAL A 162 3.75 -4.62 43.26
C VAL A 162 4.78 -4.96 44.35
N PRO A 163 4.87 -6.20 44.85
CA PRO A 163 6.02 -6.60 45.67
C PRO A 163 7.21 -6.91 44.76
N ILE A 164 8.37 -6.40 45.17
CA ILE A 164 9.68 -6.67 44.61
C ILE A 164 10.05 -8.13 44.95
N ALA A 165 10.47 -8.90 43.95
CA ALA A 165 11.24 -10.12 44.16
C ALA A 165 12.55 -10.03 43.36
N HIS A 166 13.64 -10.06 44.11
CA HIS A 166 15.03 -10.11 43.67
C HIS A 166 15.47 -11.55 43.41
N ASP A 167 16.49 -11.66 42.55
CA ASP A 167 17.52 -12.69 42.43
C ASP A 167 17.22 -14.03 41.76
N GLY A 168 18.18 -14.40 40.89
CA GLY A 168 18.36 -15.75 40.39
C GLY A 168 19.11 -15.78 39.06
N ALA A 169 20.43 -15.56 39.09
CA ALA A 169 21.31 -15.84 37.97
C ALA A 169 21.24 -17.33 37.57
N ASP A 170 21.27 -17.62 36.27
CA ASP A 170 22.02 -18.79 35.80
C ASP A 170 22.58 -18.58 34.40
N ASN A 171 23.77 -19.11 34.24
CA ASN A 171 24.74 -18.95 33.18
C ASN A 171 24.80 -20.26 32.41
N ASP A 172 24.64 -20.28 31.08
CA ASP A 172 25.44 -21.20 30.27
C ASP A 172 25.28 -21.07 28.74
N ARG A 173 26.46 -21.10 28.09
CA ARG A 173 26.84 -21.81 26.84
C ARG A 173 26.25 -21.33 25.49
N ARG A 174 27.14 -20.87 24.59
CA ARG A 174 27.80 -21.63 23.47
C ARG A 174 26.77 -22.08 22.41
N SER A 175 27.01 -22.12 21.10
CA SER A 175 28.04 -21.75 20.12
C SER A 175 27.47 -22.24 18.77
N GLU A 176 28.02 -21.75 17.64
CA GLU A 176 28.07 -22.45 16.33
C GLU A 176 26.77 -22.61 15.50
N HIS A 177 26.72 -21.95 14.33
CA HIS A 177 26.94 -22.53 12.98
C HIS A 177 25.82 -23.44 12.47
N ALA A 178 25.04 -22.91 11.52
CA ALA A 178 24.77 -23.47 10.18
C ALA A 178 23.94 -22.47 9.37
#